data_AF-A0A947TDN5-F1
#
_entry.id   AF-A0A947TDN5-F1
#
_cell.length_a   1.000
_cell.length_b   1.000
_cell.length_c   1.000
_cell.angle_alpha   90.00
_cell.angle_beta   90.00
_cell.angle_gamma   90.00
#
_symmetry.space_group_name_H-M   'P 1'
#
loop_
_entity.id
_entity.type
_entity.pdbx_description
1 polymer ?
#
loop_
_entity_poly.entity_id
_entity_poly.type
_entity_poly.pdbx_seq_one_letter_code
_entity_poly.pdbx_strand_id
1 'polypeptide(L)'
;MEFRDRAPLEKVRRLADGRISAVAKFARSGCYTYTGSEVGRPHLASVTVYRPEDEVFSEDAMASFAHKAITLDHPSEPVSAKNWRKVSVGYTEGRVARDGAYVEIPLILADGDAVSAFDSGQARQLSAGYSCDLIWGDGVAPDGTAYQATQRTVRGNHIALVPAGRAGEACRIGDSRSSVDAADRSRALAAGRYAETSRMQARGEYIERLTGRRPTEHQEMSVEHAQGLRDEAREKYIRDQLRVSRYEG
;
A
#
# COMPACT_ATOMS: atom_id res chain seq x y z
N MET A 1 37.09 -28.32 12.02
CA MET A 1 35.83 -28.54 11.28
C MET A 1 34.94 -27.36 11.62
N GLU A 2 34.89 -26.33 10.76
CA GLU A 2 34.00 -25.17 10.97
C GLU A 2 32.66 -25.47 10.30
N PHE A 3 31.60 -25.57 11.08
CA PHE A 3 30.23 -25.59 10.56
C PHE A 3 29.77 -24.14 10.40
N ARG A 4 29.77 -23.64 9.16
CA ARG A 4 29.10 -22.38 8.80
C ARG A 4 27.68 -22.70 8.35
N ASP A 5 26.77 -22.83 9.31
CA ASP A 5 25.35 -22.69 8.99
C ASP A 5 25.04 -21.21 8.77
N ARG A 6 25.23 -20.74 7.53
CA ARG A 6 24.41 -19.65 6.99
C ARG A 6 23.23 -20.32 6.32
N ALA A 7 22.19 -20.60 7.11
CA ALA A 7 20.87 -20.80 6.52
C ALA A 7 20.57 -19.53 5.69
N PRO A 8 20.26 -19.64 4.39
CA PRO A 8 19.71 -18.51 3.67
C PRO A 8 18.46 -18.08 4.44
N LEU A 9 18.36 -16.80 4.81
CA LEU A 9 17.10 -16.25 5.29
C LEU A 9 16.06 -16.55 4.20
N GLU A 10 15.18 -17.52 4.44
CA GLU A 10 14.03 -17.73 3.57
C GLU A 10 13.29 -16.39 3.49
N LYS A 11 13.35 -15.73 2.33
CA LYS A 11 12.82 -14.38 2.14
C LYS A 11 11.32 -14.29 2.41
N VAL A 12 10.63 -15.43 2.39
CA VAL A 12 9.19 -15.56 2.68
C VAL A 12 8.95 -16.90 3.36
N ARG A 13 8.28 -16.87 4.51
CA ARG A 13 7.87 -18.04 5.28
C ARG A 13 6.39 -17.93 5.63
N ARG A 14 5.63 -18.97 5.34
CA ARG A 14 4.25 -19.11 5.82
C ARG A 14 4.25 -19.67 7.24
N LEU A 15 3.53 -18.99 8.13
CA LEU A 15 3.34 -19.42 9.52
C LEU A 15 2.21 -20.46 9.59
N ALA A 16 2.18 -21.26 10.66
CA ALA A 16 1.19 -22.31 10.85
C ALA A 16 -0.26 -21.80 10.90
N ASP A 17 -0.46 -20.53 11.27
CA ASP A 17 -1.76 -19.85 11.32
C ASP A 17 -2.14 -19.16 10.00
N GLY A 18 -1.37 -19.38 8.92
CA GLY A 18 -1.63 -18.85 7.59
C GLY A 18 -1.04 -17.47 7.30
N ARG A 19 -0.50 -16.77 8.31
CA ARG A 19 0.20 -15.49 8.12
C ARG A 19 1.51 -15.66 7.35
N ILE A 20 2.02 -14.58 6.78
CA ILE A 20 3.30 -14.57 6.06
C ILE A 20 4.30 -13.72 6.82
N SER A 21 5.49 -14.26 7.07
CA SER A 21 6.66 -13.53 7.55
C SER A 21 7.66 -13.43 6.39
N ALA A 22 8.22 -12.26 6.15
CA ALA A 22 9.12 -12.05 5.02
C ALA A 22 10.18 -11.00 5.35
N VAL A 23 11.29 -11.05 4.61
CA VAL A 23 12.28 -9.98 4.57
C VAL A 23 12.29 -9.45 3.15
N ALA A 24 11.98 -8.16 2.97
CA ALA A 24 11.73 -7.58 1.66
C ALA A 24 12.30 -6.17 1.50
N LYS A 25 12.68 -5.86 0.26
CA LYS A 25 13.06 -4.51 -0.16
C LYS A 25 11.80 -3.68 -0.39
N PHE A 26 11.81 -2.41 0.02
CA PHE A 26 10.63 -1.54 -0.12
C PHE A 26 10.92 -0.12 -0.62
N ALA A 27 12.17 0.33 -0.52
CA ALA A 27 12.62 1.63 -1.02
C ALA A 27 14.04 1.50 -1.59
N ARG A 28 14.46 2.51 -2.36
CA ARG A 28 15.82 2.63 -2.91
C ARG A 28 16.24 4.09 -3.05
N SER A 29 17.52 4.31 -3.28
CA SER A 29 18.01 5.58 -3.83
C SER A 29 17.69 5.68 -5.33
N GLY A 30 17.86 6.87 -5.89
CA GLY A 30 17.69 7.16 -7.32
C GLY A 30 16.41 7.92 -7.64
N CYS A 31 16.06 7.97 -8.93
CA CYS A 31 14.92 8.72 -9.41
C CYS A 31 13.60 7.94 -9.31
N TYR A 32 12.55 8.68 -8.96
CA TYR A 32 11.17 8.24 -8.81
C TYR A 32 10.25 9.18 -9.58
N THR A 33 9.19 8.63 -10.19
CA THR A 33 8.18 9.42 -10.89
C THR A 33 6.98 9.67 -9.99
N TYR A 34 6.52 10.91 -9.95
CA TYR A 34 5.30 11.35 -9.29
C TYR A 34 4.41 12.05 -10.31
N THR A 35 3.11 12.00 -10.12
CA THR A 35 2.18 12.91 -10.81
C THR A 35 2.35 14.32 -10.25
N GLY A 36 2.02 15.34 -11.05
CA GLY A 36 2.07 16.71 -10.55
C GLY A 36 1.18 16.94 -9.33
N SER A 37 0.00 16.32 -9.28
CA SER A 37 -0.93 16.42 -8.15
C SER A 37 -0.34 15.91 -6.85
N GLU A 38 0.41 14.79 -6.87
CA GLU A 38 1.08 14.25 -5.68
C GLU A 38 2.13 15.18 -5.07
N VAL A 39 2.70 16.06 -5.89
CA VAL A 39 3.77 16.99 -5.48
C VAL A 39 3.29 18.46 -5.42
N GLY A 40 1.98 18.67 -5.41
CA GLY A 40 1.39 20.01 -5.29
C GLY A 40 1.55 20.90 -6.54
N ARG A 41 1.83 20.30 -7.70
CA ARG A 41 1.95 20.96 -9.01
C ARG A 41 1.02 20.31 -10.04
N PRO A 42 -0.32 20.41 -9.89
CA PRO A 42 -1.28 19.69 -10.73
C PRO A 42 -1.24 20.07 -12.22
N HIS A 43 -0.57 21.18 -12.57
CA HIS A 43 -0.32 21.58 -13.97
C HIS A 43 0.76 20.73 -14.67
N LEU A 44 1.52 19.93 -13.92
CA LEU A 44 2.51 19.00 -14.47
C LEU A 44 1.90 17.59 -14.58
N ALA A 45 2.06 16.94 -15.72
CA ALA A 45 1.62 15.54 -15.87
C ALA A 45 2.43 14.59 -14.97
N SER A 46 3.76 14.79 -14.94
CA SER A 46 4.66 14.03 -14.08
C SER A 46 5.88 14.85 -13.69
N VAL A 47 6.51 14.44 -12.60
CA VAL A 47 7.72 15.01 -12.03
C VAL A 47 8.65 13.86 -11.65
N THR A 48 9.88 13.93 -12.14
CA THR A 48 10.98 13.05 -11.72
C THR A 48 11.64 13.67 -10.51
N VAL A 49 11.58 12.96 -9.39
CA VAL A 49 12.14 13.36 -8.10
C VAL A 49 13.31 12.44 -7.79
N TYR A 50 14.47 13.04 -7.52
CA TYR A 50 15.66 12.33 -7.12
C TYR A 50 15.69 12.13 -5.61
N ARG A 51 15.85 10.88 -5.18
CA ARG A 51 16.11 10.51 -3.78
C ARG A 51 17.57 10.09 -3.63
N PRO A 52 18.42 10.93 -3.02
CA PRO A 52 19.83 10.62 -2.88
C PRO A 52 20.09 9.58 -1.78
N GLU A 53 21.27 8.96 -1.83
CA GLU A 53 21.66 7.91 -0.87
C GLU A 53 21.75 8.41 0.56
N ASP A 54 22.31 9.60 0.75
CA ASP A 54 22.46 10.25 2.05
C ASP A 54 21.11 10.52 2.73
N GLU A 55 20.04 10.71 1.96
CA GLU A 55 18.68 10.86 2.46
C GLU A 55 18.05 9.51 2.83
N VAL A 56 17.95 8.59 1.86
CA VAL A 56 17.20 7.34 2.06
C VAL A 56 17.86 6.43 3.10
N PHE A 57 19.18 6.53 3.27
CA PHE A 57 19.95 5.78 4.25
C PHE A 57 20.35 6.61 5.47
N SER A 58 19.83 7.83 5.62
CA SER A 58 19.99 8.58 6.87
C SER A 58 19.42 7.78 8.05
N GLU A 59 20.03 7.93 9.22
CA GLU A 59 19.58 7.26 10.44
C GLU A 59 18.11 7.57 10.73
N ASP A 60 17.71 8.84 10.60
CA ASP A 60 16.32 9.26 10.79
C ASP A 60 15.35 8.59 9.82
N ALA A 61 15.68 8.57 8.52
CA ALA A 61 14.80 7.96 7.52
C ALA A 61 14.67 6.45 7.77
N MET A 62 15.79 5.77 7.99
CA MET A 62 15.81 4.33 8.25
C MET A 62 15.03 3.98 9.53
N ALA A 63 15.32 4.65 10.65
CA ALA A 63 14.63 4.44 11.92
C ALA A 63 13.12 4.72 11.81
N SER A 64 12.73 5.68 10.97
CA SER A 64 11.33 6.03 10.78
C SER A 64 10.48 4.95 10.10
N PHE A 65 11.04 3.86 9.58
CA PHE A 65 10.26 2.74 9.00
C PHE A 65 10.10 1.54 9.95
N ALA A 66 10.72 1.56 11.13
CA ALA A 66 10.51 0.55 12.15
C ALA A 66 9.07 0.59 12.67
N HIS A 67 8.50 -0.60 12.93
CA HIS A 67 7.19 -0.78 13.58
C HIS A 67 6.02 -0.06 12.88
N LYS A 68 6.05 0.00 11.55
CA LYS A 68 4.99 0.62 10.74
C LYS A 68 3.96 -0.40 10.30
N ALA A 69 2.75 0.09 10.05
CA ALA A 69 1.70 -0.73 9.47
C ALA A 69 2.09 -1.16 8.05
N ILE A 70 1.76 -2.40 7.71
CA ILE A 70 1.54 -2.80 6.33
C ILE A 70 0.09 -2.50 5.99
N THR A 71 -0.16 -1.94 4.82
CA THR A 71 -1.51 -1.73 4.26
C THR A 71 -1.67 -2.53 2.96
N LEU A 72 -2.90 -2.87 2.58
CA LEU A 72 -3.20 -3.32 1.23
C LEU A 72 -3.60 -2.09 0.42
N ASP A 73 -2.80 -1.76 -0.60
CA ASP A 73 -2.80 -0.47 -1.28
C ASP A 73 -2.52 0.74 -0.37
N HIS A 74 -2.39 1.92 -0.97
CA HIS A 74 -2.21 3.16 -0.20
C HIS A 74 -3.56 3.64 0.35
N PRO A 75 -3.68 3.91 1.66
CA PRO A 75 -4.85 4.57 2.22
C PRO A 75 -4.95 6.02 1.72
N SER A 76 -6.17 6.56 1.68
CA SER A 76 -6.42 7.96 1.28
C SER A 76 -5.88 8.98 2.28
N GLU A 77 -5.61 8.55 3.51
CA GLU A 77 -5.06 9.36 4.59
C GLU A 77 -3.86 8.63 5.22
N PRO A 78 -2.88 9.37 5.79
CA PRO A 78 -1.80 8.76 6.54
C PRO A 78 -2.31 7.82 7.64
N VAL A 79 -1.60 6.71 7.84
CA VAL A 79 -1.90 5.78 8.92
C VAL A 79 -1.61 6.45 10.26
N SER A 80 -2.57 6.36 11.18
CA SER A 80 -2.54 6.93 12.52
C SER A 80 -3.27 6.02 13.50
N ALA A 81 -3.16 6.28 14.80
CA ALA A 81 -3.91 5.54 15.82
C ALA A 81 -5.44 5.56 15.58
N LYS A 82 -5.97 6.59 14.91
CA LYS A 82 -7.40 6.73 14.62
C LYS A 82 -7.90 5.77 13.54
N ASN A 83 -7.05 5.44 12.56
CA ASN A 83 -7.45 4.63 11.40
C ASN A 83 -6.69 3.29 11.29
N TRP A 84 -5.66 3.04 12.09
CA TRP A 84 -4.78 1.87 11.99
C TRP A 84 -5.55 0.54 11.89
N ARG A 85 -6.53 0.32 12.79
CA ARG A 85 -7.34 -0.90 12.81
C ARG A 85 -8.10 -1.14 11.49
N LYS A 86 -8.44 -0.08 10.78
CA LYS A 86 -9.21 -0.14 9.53
C LYS A 86 -8.34 -0.47 8.32
N VAL A 87 -7.08 -0.03 8.32
CA VAL A 87 -6.22 -0.04 7.11
C VAL A 87 -5.02 -0.98 7.23
N SER A 88 -4.64 -1.38 8.45
CA SER A 88 -3.50 -2.25 8.67
C SER A 88 -3.85 -3.71 8.38
N VAL A 89 -2.99 -4.35 7.60
CA VAL A 89 -3.07 -5.78 7.24
C VAL A 89 -1.85 -6.57 7.77
N GLY A 90 -1.02 -5.92 8.58
CA GLY A 90 0.29 -6.41 8.96
C GLY A 90 1.18 -5.31 9.53
N TYR A 91 2.44 -5.64 9.81
CA TYR A 91 3.41 -4.69 10.36
C TYR A 91 4.84 -5.01 9.95
N THR A 92 5.70 -3.99 9.98
CA THR A 92 7.15 -4.13 9.90
C THR A 92 7.75 -4.38 11.28
N GLU A 93 8.88 -5.08 11.32
CA GLU A 93 9.65 -5.27 12.55
C GLU A 93 10.55 -4.06 12.82
N GLY A 94 11.37 -4.15 13.88
CA GLY A 94 12.25 -3.05 14.31
C GLY A 94 13.54 -2.91 13.48
N ARG A 95 13.99 -3.99 12.81
CA ARG A 95 15.24 -3.98 12.06
C ARG A 95 15.04 -3.37 10.67
N VAL A 96 15.71 -2.26 10.38
CA VAL A 96 15.77 -1.65 9.04
C VAL A 96 17.22 -1.70 8.56
N ALA A 97 17.45 -2.24 7.37
CA ALA A 97 18.81 -2.48 6.87
C ALA A 97 19.00 -2.00 5.43
N ARG A 98 20.24 -1.64 5.10
CA ARG A 98 20.64 -1.34 3.72
C ARG A 98 21.05 -2.63 3.02
N ASP A 99 20.53 -2.87 1.82
CA ASP A 99 20.98 -3.89 0.88
C ASP A 99 21.30 -3.25 -0.48
N GLY A 100 22.58 -2.91 -0.68
CA GLY A 100 23.04 -2.19 -1.87
C GLY A 100 22.37 -0.82 -2.00
N ALA A 101 21.61 -0.63 -3.09
CA ALA A 101 20.83 0.59 -3.34
C ALA A 101 19.44 0.57 -2.67
N TYR A 102 19.09 -0.50 -1.94
CA TYR A 102 17.75 -0.71 -1.38
C TYR A 102 17.73 -0.63 0.14
N VAL A 103 16.55 -0.30 0.66
CA VAL A 103 16.18 -0.50 2.06
C VAL A 103 15.38 -1.78 2.19
N GLU A 104 15.80 -2.64 3.11
CA GLU A 104 15.20 -3.93 3.43
C GLU A 104 14.63 -3.91 4.86
N ILE A 105 13.49 -4.56 5.03
CA ILE A 105 12.82 -4.68 6.34
C ILE A 105 12.14 -6.05 6.49
N PRO A 106 12.25 -6.71 7.66
CA PRO A 106 11.36 -7.81 8.02
C PRO A 106 9.93 -7.32 8.24
N LEU A 107 8.95 -8.09 7.80
CA LEU A 107 7.54 -7.76 7.91
C LEU A 107 6.67 -9.00 8.09
N ILE A 108 5.46 -8.79 8.58
CA ILE A 108 4.42 -9.80 8.69
C ILE A 108 3.16 -9.31 7.98
N LEU A 109 2.61 -10.11 7.07
CA LEU A 109 1.23 -10.01 6.61
C LEU A 109 0.36 -10.85 7.54
N ALA A 110 -0.55 -10.18 8.24
CA ALA A 110 -1.36 -10.78 9.29
C ALA A 110 -2.83 -10.98 8.88
N ASP A 111 -3.29 -10.30 7.84
CA ASP A 111 -4.66 -10.31 7.37
C ASP A 111 -4.89 -11.30 6.21
N GLY A 112 -6.05 -11.96 6.20
CA GLY A 112 -6.40 -12.99 5.23
C GLY A 112 -6.57 -12.48 3.80
N ASP A 113 -7.09 -11.27 3.62
CA ASP A 113 -7.26 -10.66 2.29
C ASP A 113 -5.90 -10.25 1.73
N ALA A 114 -4.99 -9.73 2.56
CA ALA A 114 -3.62 -9.42 2.14
C ALA A 114 -2.82 -10.68 1.79
N VAL A 115 -2.97 -11.76 2.56
CA VAL A 115 -2.38 -13.07 2.23
C VAL A 115 -2.92 -13.60 0.90
N SER A 116 -4.23 -13.50 0.68
CA SER A 116 -4.87 -13.92 -0.58
C SER A 116 -4.42 -13.08 -1.77
N ALA A 117 -4.28 -11.77 -1.60
CA ALA A 117 -3.75 -10.86 -2.62
C ALA A 117 -2.28 -11.16 -2.96
N PHE A 118 -1.47 -11.55 -1.97
CA PHE A 118 -0.12 -12.02 -2.19
C PHE A 118 -0.08 -13.35 -2.96
N ASP A 119 -0.85 -14.34 -2.52
CA ASP A 119 -0.85 -15.69 -3.10
C ASP A 119 -1.29 -15.67 -4.56
N SER A 120 -2.37 -14.94 -4.85
CA SER A 120 -2.89 -14.75 -6.21
C SER A 120 -1.98 -13.93 -7.13
N GLY A 121 -0.96 -13.26 -6.57
CA GLY A 121 -0.08 -12.36 -7.32
C GLY A 121 -0.72 -11.00 -7.64
N GLN A 122 -1.92 -10.72 -7.12
CA GLN A 122 -2.57 -9.42 -7.25
C GLN A 122 -1.69 -8.30 -6.66
N ALA A 123 -1.07 -8.53 -5.51
CA ALA A 123 -0.21 -7.56 -4.86
C ALA A 123 1.02 -8.24 -4.26
N ARG A 124 2.20 -7.94 -4.81
CA ARG A 124 3.49 -8.46 -4.32
C ARG A 124 4.55 -7.40 -4.12
N GLN A 125 4.39 -6.23 -4.73
CA GLN A 125 5.36 -5.14 -4.63
C GLN A 125 5.09 -4.31 -3.39
N LEU A 126 6.12 -3.60 -2.93
CA LEU A 126 6.06 -2.74 -1.77
C LEU A 126 6.25 -1.28 -2.17
N SER A 127 5.44 -0.40 -1.59
CA SER A 127 5.52 1.04 -1.79
C SER A 127 5.51 1.75 -0.44
N ALA A 128 6.53 2.54 -0.17
CA ALA A 128 6.62 3.32 1.07
C ALA A 128 5.64 4.50 1.04
N GLY A 129 4.83 4.65 2.10
CA GLY A 129 4.10 5.88 2.39
C GLY A 129 4.84 6.69 3.45
N TYR A 130 5.09 7.96 3.19
CA TYR A 130 5.93 8.84 4.01
C TYR A 130 5.57 10.32 3.77
N SER A 131 6.05 11.19 4.66
CA SER A 131 6.21 12.61 4.38
C SER A 131 7.65 12.90 3.96
N CYS A 132 7.84 13.97 3.18
CA CYS A 132 9.16 14.47 2.80
C CYS A 132 9.06 15.93 2.33
N ASP A 133 10.21 16.59 2.30
CA ASP A 133 10.40 17.88 1.65
C ASP A 133 10.85 17.68 0.20
N LEU A 134 10.37 18.55 -0.69
CA LEU A 134 10.81 18.61 -2.09
C LEU A 134 11.55 19.91 -2.34
N ILE A 135 12.85 19.80 -2.60
CA ILE A 135 13.68 20.91 -3.04
C ILE A 135 13.62 20.96 -4.56
N TRP A 136 12.86 21.91 -5.10
CA TRP A 136 12.69 22.09 -6.53
C TRP A 136 13.96 22.64 -7.18
N GLY A 137 14.32 22.07 -8.33
CA GLY A 137 15.49 22.44 -9.10
C GLY A 137 15.87 21.33 -10.06
N ASP A 138 16.25 21.71 -11.28
CA ASP A 138 16.70 20.76 -12.29
C ASP A 138 18.09 20.24 -11.94
N GLY A 139 18.31 18.95 -12.16
CA GLY A 139 19.60 18.32 -11.94
C GLY A 139 19.72 16.99 -12.66
N VAL A 140 20.87 16.34 -12.48
CA VAL A 140 21.18 15.05 -13.08
C VAL A 140 21.66 14.12 -11.98
N ALA A 141 20.96 13.00 -11.80
CA ALA A 141 21.32 11.98 -10.83
C ALA A 141 22.62 11.26 -11.24
N PRO A 142 23.30 10.55 -10.33
CA PRO A 142 24.56 9.84 -10.64
C PRO A 142 24.46 8.84 -11.79
N ASP A 143 23.26 8.32 -12.08
CA ASP A 143 22.99 7.40 -13.20
C ASP A 143 22.71 8.13 -14.54
N GLY A 144 22.80 9.46 -14.56
CA GLY A 144 22.53 10.29 -15.73
C GLY A 144 21.07 10.70 -15.89
N THR A 145 20.16 10.28 -15.01
CA THR A 145 18.75 10.62 -15.10
C THR A 145 18.50 12.08 -14.71
N ALA A 146 17.87 12.86 -15.59
CA ALA A 146 17.46 14.22 -15.27
C ALA A 146 16.28 14.22 -14.27
N TYR A 147 16.29 15.13 -13.30
CA TYR A 147 15.22 15.29 -12.31
C TYR A 147 14.85 16.77 -12.14
N GLN A 148 13.67 17.05 -11.58
CA GLN A 148 13.17 18.41 -11.35
C GLN A 148 13.04 18.78 -9.85
N ALA A 149 13.19 17.80 -8.97
CA ALA A 149 13.22 18.02 -7.53
C ALA A 149 14.08 16.98 -6.83
N THR A 150 14.65 17.35 -5.69
CA THR A 150 15.34 16.45 -4.77
C THR A 150 14.47 16.22 -3.53
N GLN A 151 14.30 14.96 -3.15
CA GLN A 151 13.59 14.58 -1.94
C GLN A 151 14.50 14.66 -0.73
N ARG A 152 14.01 15.27 0.36
CA ARG A 152 14.71 15.38 1.66
C ARG A 152 13.77 15.10 2.84
N THR A 153 14.34 14.87 4.02
CA THR A 153 13.60 14.73 5.28
C THR A 153 12.53 13.63 5.23
N VAL A 154 12.87 12.46 4.71
CA VAL A 154 11.94 11.33 4.59
C VAL A 154 11.56 10.82 5.98
N ARG A 155 10.25 10.71 6.23
CA ARG A 155 9.70 10.15 7.47
C ARG A 155 8.61 9.12 7.17
N GLY A 156 8.92 7.86 7.43
CA GLY A 156 8.05 6.71 7.18
C GLY A 156 6.75 6.74 7.96
N ASN A 157 5.65 6.44 7.28
CA ASN A 157 4.31 6.31 7.86
C ASN A 157 3.77 4.87 7.76
N HIS A 158 3.86 4.24 6.59
CA HIS A 158 3.43 2.87 6.34
C HIS A 158 4.19 2.27 5.15
N ILE A 159 4.03 0.95 4.93
CA ILE A 159 4.44 0.28 3.69
C ILE A 159 3.20 -0.38 3.09
N ALA A 160 2.87 -0.06 1.85
CA ALA A 160 1.74 -0.64 1.15
C ALA A 160 2.17 -1.86 0.33
N LEU A 161 1.42 -2.95 0.45
CA LEU A 161 1.45 -4.07 -0.49
C LEU A 161 0.59 -3.69 -1.71
N VAL A 162 1.22 -3.61 -2.88
CA VAL A 162 0.62 -3.08 -4.11
C VAL A 162 0.91 -3.99 -5.32
N PRO A 163 0.13 -3.89 -6.40
CA PRO A 163 0.44 -4.53 -7.67
C PRO A 163 1.76 -4.03 -8.28
N ALA A 164 2.00 -2.71 -8.20
CA ALA A 164 3.18 -2.04 -8.74
C ALA A 164 3.69 -0.95 -7.77
N GLY A 165 4.89 -1.13 -7.24
CA GLY A 165 5.53 -0.21 -6.29
C GLY A 165 6.40 0.82 -7.00
N ARG A 166 6.44 2.05 -6.46
CA ARG A 166 7.21 3.16 -7.08
C ARG A 166 8.72 2.91 -7.12
N ALA A 167 9.23 2.07 -6.21
CA ALA A 167 10.63 1.70 -6.14
C ALA A 167 11.05 0.65 -7.19
N GLY A 168 10.08 0.11 -7.96
CA GLY A 168 10.29 -0.89 -8.99
C GLY A 168 10.14 -2.33 -8.48
N GLU A 169 10.14 -3.27 -9.42
CA GLU A 169 9.79 -4.67 -9.17
C GLU A 169 10.68 -5.41 -8.17
N ALA A 170 11.91 -4.94 -7.96
CA ALA A 170 12.83 -5.50 -6.97
C ALA A 170 12.36 -5.28 -5.53
N CYS A 171 11.52 -4.26 -5.31
CA CYS A 171 10.87 -4.00 -4.03
C CYS A 171 9.57 -4.80 -3.94
N ARG A 172 9.67 -6.08 -3.57
CA ARG A 172 8.55 -7.00 -3.47
C ARG A 172 8.81 -8.09 -2.42
N ILE A 173 7.73 -8.75 -2.00
CA ILE A 173 7.80 -9.96 -1.18
C ILE A 173 8.07 -11.16 -2.10
N GLY A 174 9.16 -11.89 -1.84
CA GLY A 174 9.55 -13.10 -2.58
C GLY A 174 10.37 -12.86 -3.86
N ASP A 175 10.99 -13.93 -4.35
CA ASP A 175 11.83 -13.88 -5.55
C ASP A 175 11.02 -14.12 -6.83
N SER A 176 11.36 -13.39 -7.89
CA SER A 176 10.80 -13.52 -9.23
C SER A 176 11.31 -14.82 -9.84
N ARG A 177 10.53 -15.91 -9.75
CA ARG A 177 10.48 -17.02 -10.72
C ARG A 177 9.51 -18.11 -10.27
N SER A 178 8.23 -17.92 -10.56
CA SER A 178 7.33 -19.03 -10.92
C SER A 178 6.83 -18.77 -12.34
N SER A 179 7.24 -19.59 -13.31
CA SER A 179 6.84 -19.55 -14.73
C SER A 179 5.35 -19.88 -14.95
N VAL A 180 4.54 -19.90 -13.89
CA VAL A 180 3.10 -20.11 -13.90
C VAL A 180 2.34 -18.77 -13.95
N ASP A 181 3.00 -17.66 -13.65
CA ASP A 181 2.38 -16.37 -13.35
C ASP A 181 1.69 -15.63 -14.51
N ALA A 182 2.13 -15.76 -15.78
CA ALA A 182 1.64 -14.84 -16.83
C ALA A 182 0.17 -15.09 -17.21
N ALA A 183 -0.23 -16.36 -17.30
CA ALA A 183 -1.60 -16.74 -17.64
C ALA A 183 -2.55 -16.51 -16.45
N ASP A 184 -2.10 -16.82 -15.23
CA ASP A 184 -2.89 -16.59 -14.02
C ASP A 184 -3.00 -15.10 -13.68
N ARG A 185 -1.97 -14.29 -13.95
CA ARG A 185 -2.02 -12.82 -13.83
C ARG A 185 -3.06 -12.21 -14.76
N SER A 186 -3.17 -12.68 -16.00
CA SER A 186 -4.18 -12.20 -16.95
C SER A 186 -5.61 -12.60 -16.53
N ARG A 187 -5.79 -13.79 -15.94
CA ARG A 187 -7.09 -14.24 -15.40
C ARG A 187 -7.45 -13.55 -14.09
N ALA A 188 -6.50 -13.34 -13.18
CA ALA A 188 -6.71 -12.65 -11.91
C ALA A 188 -7.05 -11.17 -12.12
N LEU A 189 -6.42 -10.48 -13.08
CA LEU A 189 -6.79 -9.11 -13.46
C LEU A 189 -8.20 -9.04 -14.06
N ALA A 190 -8.62 -10.04 -14.83
CA ALA A 190 -9.98 -10.12 -15.38
C ALA A 190 -11.03 -10.44 -14.29
N ALA A 191 -10.71 -11.36 -13.37
CA ALA A 191 -11.56 -11.72 -12.24
C ALA A 191 -11.67 -10.58 -11.21
N GLY A 192 -10.59 -9.83 -10.97
CA GLY A 192 -10.59 -8.64 -10.12
C GLY A 192 -11.50 -7.54 -10.68
N ARG A 193 -11.42 -7.27 -12.00
CA ARG A 193 -12.35 -6.35 -12.67
C ARG A 193 -13.80 -6.83 -12.59
N TYR A 194 -14.05 -8.13 -12.73
CA TYR A 194 -15.39 -8.71 -12.60
C TYR A 194 -15.93 -8.65 -11.17
N ALA A 195 -15.08 -8.88 -10.17
CA ALA A 195 -15.46 -8.77 -8.75
C ALA A 195 -15.68 -7.31 -8.32
N GLU A 196 -14.90 -6.38 -8.86
CA GLU A 196 -15.07 -4.94 -8.63
C GLU A 196 -16.36 -4.42 -9.26
N THR A 197 -16.65 -4.77 -10.52
CA THR A 197 -17.93 -4.41 -11.17
C THR A 197 -19.11 -5.07 -10.49
N SER A 198 -19.00 -6.35 -10.10
CA SER A 198 -20.05 -7.06 -9.34
C SER A 198 -20.31 -6.44 -7.97
N ARG A 199 -19.26 -5.99 -7.26
CA ARG A 199 -19.37 -5.26 -5.99
C ARG A 199 -19.97 -3.85 -6.18
N MET A 200 -19.63 -3.16 -7.26
CA MET A 200 -20.23 -1.86 -7.61
C MET A 200 -21.71 -2.00 -7.96
N GLN A 201 -22.10 -3.03 -8.70
CA GLN A 201 -23.49 -3.34 -9.04
C GLN A 201 -24.31 -3.71 -7.80
N ALA A 202 -23.83 -4.66 -6.99
CA ALA A 202 -24.50 -5.03 -5.73
C ALA A 202 -24.62 -3.86 -4.75
N ARG A 203 -23.64 -2.94 -4.76
CA ARG A 203 -23.67 -1.71 -3.97
C ARG A 203 -24.66 -0.67 -4.53
N GLY A 204 -24.76 -0.55 -5.85
CA GLY A 204 -25.76 0.29 -6.51
C GLY A 204 -27.19 -0.16 -6.21
N GLU A 205 -27.44 -1.46 -6.30
CA GLU A 205 -28.73 -2.09 -5.95
C GLU A 205 -29.09 -1.89 -4.48
N TYR A 206 -28.11 -2.02 -3.58
CA TYR A 206 -28.32 -1.79 -2.14
C TYR A 206 -28.68 -0.34 -1.83
N ILE A 207 -28.05 0.63 -2.50
CA ILE A 207 -28.33 2.06 -2.34
C ILE A 207 -29.69 2.43 -2.93
N GLU A 208 -30.05 1.90 -4.10
CA GLU A 208 -31.38 2.10 -4.69
C GLU A 208 -32.47 1.58 -3.76
N ARG A 209 -32.29 0.40 -3.17
CA ARG A 209 -33.27 -0.17 -2.23
C ARG A 209 -33.49 0.69 -0.99
N LEU A 210 -32.46 1.40 -0.54
CA LEU A 210 -32.54 2.24 0.66
C LEU A 210 -33.03 3.67 0.38
N THR A 211 -32.78 4.20 -0.82
CA THR A 211 -32.98 5.62 -1.14
C THR A 211 -33.99 5.87 -2.27
N GLY A 212 -34.43 4.82 -2.97
CA GLY A 212 -35.33 4.90 -4.12
C GLY A 212 -34.69 5.47 -5.39
N ARG A 213 -33.36 5.67 -5.41
CA ARG A 213 -32.63 6.26 -6.54
C ARG A 213 -31.43 5.41 -6.93
N ARG A 214 -31.30 5.08 -8.22
CA ARG A 214 -30.07 4.46 -8.76
C ARG A 214 -28.98 5.50 -8.89
N PRO A 215 -27.76 5.24 -8.39
CA PRO A 215 -26.60 6.02 -8.79
C PRO A 215 -26.36 5.76 -10.29
N THR A 216 -26.63 6.76 -11.13
CA THR A 216 -26.29 6.67 -12.56
C THR A 216 -24.81 6.97 -12.74
N GLU A 217 -24.16 6.23 -13.64
CA GLU A 217 -22.70 6.16 -13.83
C GLU A 217 -22.00 7.46 -14.28
N HIS A 218 -22.68 8.62 -14.30
CA HIS A 218 -22.13 9.87 -14.85
C HIS A 218 -22.42 11.17 -14.09
N GLN A 219 -22.53 11.11 -12.76
CA GLN A 219 -22.26 12.30 -11.95
C GLN A 219 -21.23 11.92 -10.91
N GLU A 220 -20.09 12.63 -10.92
CA GLU A 220 -19.08 12.59 -9.86
C GLU A 220 -19.78 12.92 -8.54
N MET A 221 -20.27 11.88 -7.85
CA MET A 221 -20.69 11.97 -6.47
C MET A 221 -19.43 12.35 -5.69
N SER A 222 -19.35 13.60 -5.25
CA SER A 222 -18.23 14.05 -4.43
C SER A 222 -18.05 13.08 -3.26
N VAL A 223 -16.79 12.78 -2.94
CA VAL A 223 -16.40 11.81 -1.90
C VAL A 223 -17.12 12.10 -0.58
N GLU A 224 -17.35 13.38 -0.29
CA GLU A 224 -18.10 13.89 0.86
C GLU A 224 -19.59 13.49 0.84
N HIS A 225 -20.27 13.58 -0.30
CA HIS A 225 -21.67 13.19 -0.41
C HIS A 225 -21.85 11.67 -0.26
N ALA A 226 -20.90 10.90 -0.83
CA ALA A 226 -20.85 9.45 -0.65
C ALA A 226 -20.48 9.03 0.77
N GLN A 227 -19.72 9.84 1.53
CA GLN A 227 -19.45 9.63 2.95
C GLN A 227 -20.68 9.93 3.81
N GLY A 228 -21.39 11.03 3.56
CA GLY A 228 -22.62 11.38 4.27
C GLY A 228 -23.69 10.28 4.19
N LEU A 229 -23.94 9.73 3.00
CA LEU A 229 -24.88 8.63 2.82
C LEU A 229 -24.44 7.32 3.50
N ARG A 230 -23.12 7.10 3.63
CA ARG A 230 -22.56 5.94 4.36
C ARG A 230 -22.74 6.09 5.87
N ASP A 231 -22.55 7.30 6.38
CA ASP A 231 -22.69 7.59 7.81
C ASP A 231 -24.16 7.54 8.24
N GLU A 232 -25.09 8.07 7.44
CA GLU A 232 -26.54 7.93 7.69
C GLU A 232 -27.00 6.48 7.68
N ALA A 233 -26.55 5.67 6.72
CA ALA A 233 -26.90 4.24 6.65
C ALA A 233 -26.37 3.47 7.87
N ARG A 234 -25.16 3.80 8.33
CA ARG A 234 -24.54 3.19 9.51
C ARG A 234 -25.23 3.61 10.81
N GLU A 235 -25.59 4.88 10.96
CA GLU A 235 -26.34 5.36 12.13
C GLU A 235 -27.72 4.72 12.22
N LYS A 236 -28.42 4.58 11.09
CA LYS A 236 -29.72 3.90 11.04
C LYS A 236 -29.58 2.42 11.44
N TYR A 237 -28.58 1.72 10.92
CA TYR A 237 -28.31 0.32 11.29
C TYR A 237 -28.00 0.16 12.78
N ILE A 238 -27.17 1.03 13.35
CA ILE A 238 -26.84 1.01 14.79
C ILE A 238 -28.09 1.30 15.64
N ARG A 239 -28.92 2.29 15.23
CA ARG A 239 -30.17 2.62 15.91
C ARG A 239 -31.16 1.46 15.90
N ASP A 240 -31.26 0.77 14.76
CA ASP A 240 -32.16 -0.38 14.62
C ASP A 240 -31.68 -1.58 15.46
N GLN A 241 -30.36 -1.84 15.53
CA GLN A 241 -29.78 -2.88 16.40
C GLN A 241 -29.95 -2.57 17.90
N LEU A 242 -29.81 -1.30 18.30
CA LEU A 242 -30.00 -0.88 19.70
C LEU A 242 -31.47 -0.88 20.13
N ARG A 243 -32.41 -0.80 19.18
CA ARG A 243 -33.85 -0.89 19.45
C ARG A 243 -34.29 -2.33 19.73
N VAL A 244 -33.62 -3.32 19.15
CA VAL A 244 -33.84 -4.75 19.42
C VAL A 244 -33.40 -5.13 20.84
N SER A 245 -32.32 -4.51 21.36
CA SER A 245 -31.80 -4.78 22.71
C SER A 245 -32.68 -4.26 23.87
N ARG A 246 -33.68 -3.41 23.64
CA ARG A 246 -34.57 -2.89 24.73
C ARG A 246 -35.88 -3.65 24.90
N TYR A 247 -36.13 -4.68 24.10
CA TYR A 247 -37.35 -5.51 24.19
C TYR A 247 -37.08 -6.98 24.56
N GLU A 248 -35.84 -7.34 24.87
CA GLU A 248 -35.46 -8.65 25.41
C GLU A 248 -34.84 -8.53 26.83
N GLY A 249 -35.51 -7.76 27.70
CA GLY A 249 -35.21 -7.67 29.12
C GLY A 249 -36.48 -7.76 29.95
#